data_AF-G6EB88-F1
#
_entry.id   AF-G6EB88-F1
#
_cell.length_a   1.000
_cell.length_b   1.000
_cell.length_c   1.000
_cell.angle_alpha   90.00
_cell.angle_beta   90.00
_cell.angle_gamma   90.00
#
_symmetry.space_group_name_H-M   'P 1'
#
loop_
_entity.id
_entity.type
_entity.pdbx_description
1 polymer ?
#
loop_
_entity_poly.entity_id
_entity_poly.type
_entity_poly.pdbx_seq_one_letter_code
_entity_poly.pdbx_strand_id
1 'polypeptide(L)'
;MSRYRWLRPSKCLETMDFFPAIKGQTYEAMQKLLFDAVSRGDVRGMLNDEIVPKAHIAAYLSLYARATSEQEPNTLPPDLALNYDDLCAVFDRPAIDNRKRGRPVKEHSGWPEDRKLAFEMHKMLAGHPDNRQAKSAAEAARMLVSEGKVAGAGTPESRAKRLERAFRKYYSS
;
A
#
# COMPACT_ATOMS: atom_id res chain seq x y z
N MET A 1 19.73 -13.90 -2.22
CA MET A 1 18.29 -13.87 -2.55
C MET A 1 18.09 -12.94 -3.74
N SER A 2 17.47 -13.44 -4.81
CA SER A 2 17.43 -12.79 -6.12
C SER A 2 16.73 -11.43 -6.08
N ARG A 3 17.46 -10.35 -6.40
CA ARG A 3 16.98 -8.96 -6.48
C ARG A 3 16.00 -8.72 -7.65
N TYR A 4 15.70 -9.74 -8.46
CA TYR A 4 14.89 -9.63 -9.69
C TYR A 4 13.37 -9.76 -9.47
N ARG A 5 12.88 -9.88 -8.23
CA ARG A 5 11.46 -10.11 -7.93
C ARG A 5 10.61 -8.87 -7.80
N TRP A 6 11.19 -7.68 -7.69
CA TRP A 6 10.46 -6.45 -7.42
C TRP A 6 10.72 -5.45 -8.54
N LEU A 7 9.66 -5.03 -9.22
CA LEU A 7 9.71 -4.20 -10.41
C LEU A 7 8.99 -2.89 -10.18
N ARG A 8 9.52 -1.78 -10.71
CA ARG A 8 8.76 -0.52 -10.74
C ARG A 8 7.54 -0.65 -11.66
N PRO A 9 6.49 0.17 -11.49
CA PRO A 9 5.26 0.04 -12.28
C PRO A 9 5.49 0.12 -13.78
N SER A 10 6.38 1.01 -14.25
CA SER A 10 6.74 1.11 -15.68
C SER A 10 7.30 -0.21 -16.23
N LYS A 11 8.19 -0.86 -15.46
CA LYS A 11 8.77 -2.14 -15.87
C LYS A 11 7.75 -3.28 -15.83
N CYS A 12 6.75 -3.19 -14.96
CA CYS A 12 5.64 -4.14 -14.92
C CYS A 12 4.81 -4.04 -16.20
N LEU A 13 4.50 -2.82 -16.66
CA LEU A 13 3.74 -2.59 -17.89
C LEU A 13 4.50 -3.08 -19.13
N GLU A 14 5.80 -2.81 -19.22
CA GLU A 14 6.65 -3.40 -20.27
C GLU A 14 6.61 -4.92 -20.26
N THR A 15 6.59 -5.53 -19.08
CA THR A 15 6.57 -7.00 -18.95
C THR A 15 5.20 -7.58 -19.30
N MET A 16 4.12 -6.88 -18.91
CA MET A 16 2.74 -7.29 -19.13
C MET A 16 2.40 -7.44 -20.62
N ASP A 17 3.00 -6.65 -21.49
CA ASP A 17 2.82 -6.76 -22.94
C ASP A 17 3.19 -8.15 -23.51
N PHE A 18 4.06 -8.89 -22.81
CA PHE A 18 4.47 -10.24 -23.20
C PHE A 18 3.55 -11.34 -22.67
N PHE A 19 2.60 -11.03 -21.76
CA PHE A 19 1.71 -12.04 -21.20
C PHE A 19 0.60 -12.41 -22.18
N PRO A 20 0.42 -13.71 -22.50
CA PRO A 20 -0.54 -14.14 -23.51
C PRO A 20 -1.99 -13.70 -23.24
N ALA A 21 -2.39 -13.58 -21.96
CA ALA A 21 -3.77 -13.25 -21.59
C ALA A 21 -4.14 -11.77 -21.82
N ILE A 22 -3.15 -10.90 -21.99
CA ILE A 22 -3.33 -9.45 -22.17
C ILE A 22 -2.63 -8.93 -23.43
N LYS A 23 -2.17 -9.84 -24.29
CA LYS A 23 -1.53 -9.52 -25.57
C LYS A 23 -2.44 -8.66 -26.45
N GLY A 24 -1.93 -7.54 -26.96
CA GLY A 24 -2.67 -6.64 -27.85
C GLY A 24 -3.62 -5.67 -27.12
N GLN A 25 -3.61 -5.65 -25.79
CA GLN A 25 -4.25 -4.58 -25.00
C GLN A 25 -3.50 -3.25 -25.22
N THR A 26 -4.21 -2.13 -25.13
CA THR A 26 -3.54 -0.82 -25.15
C THR A 26 -2.77 -0.58 -23.85
N TYR A 27 -1.83 0.37 -23.87
CA TYR A 27 -1.05 0.73 -22.70
C TYR A 27 -1.96 1.19 -21.53
N GLU A 28 -2.97 2.00 -21.83
CA GLU A 28 -3.95 2.51 -20.85
C GLU A 28 -4.78 1.37 -20.25
N ALA A 29 -5.15 0.37 -21.07
CA ALA A 29 -5.87 -0.80 -20.60
C ALA A 29 -5.00 -1.67 -19.67
N MET A 30 -3.72 -1.88 -20.01
CA MET A 30 -2.77 -2.58 -19.15
C MET A 30 -2.52 -1.82 -17.85
N GLN A 31 -2.39 -0.49 -17.91
CA GLN A 31 -2.23 0.38 -16.75
C GLN A 31 -3.42 0.26 -15.80
N LYS A 32 -4.64 0.28 -16.34
CA LYS A 32 -5.85 0.07 -15.56
C LYS A 32 -5.89 -1.33 -14.93
N LEU A 33 -5.58 -2.38 -15.69
CA LEU A 33 -5.55 -3.76 -15.19
C LEU A 33 -4.55 -3.94 -14.05
N LEU A 34 -3.35 -3.37 -14.20
CA LEU A 34 -2.31 -3.39 -13.19
C LEU A 34 -2.75 -2.64 -11.94
N PHE A 35 -3.28 -1.43 -12.10
CA PHE A 35 -3.79 -0.62 -10.99
C PHE A 35 -4.89 -1.35 -10.22
N ASP A 36 -5.84 -1.97 -10.93
CA ASP A 36 -6.93 -2.74 -10.34
C ASP A 36 -6.42 -3.97 -9.58
N ALA A 37 -5.41 -4.67 -10.10
CA ALA A 37 -4.81 -5.82 -9.41
C ALA A 37 -4.05 -5.40 -8.15
N VAL A 38 -3.34 -4.28 -8.19
CA VAL A 38 -2.64 -3.72 -7.03
C VAL A 38 -3.64 -3.19 -5.99
N SER A 39 -4.68 -2.47 -6.40
CA SER A 39 -5.68 -1.91 -5.48
C SER A 39 -6.48 -2.99 -4.73
N ARG A 40 -6.79 -4.11 -5.40
CA ARG A 40 -7.35 -5.32 -4.76
C ARG A 40 -6.34 -6.09 -3.92
N GLY A 41 -5.05 -5.76 -4.03
CA GLY A 41 -3.94 -6.43 -3.38
C GLY A 41 -3.76 -7.88 -3.86
N ASP A 42 -4.01 -8.13 -5.14
CA ASP A 42 -3.65 -9.37 -5.84
C ASP A 42 -2.16 -9.40 -6.18
N VAL A 43 -1.54 -8.23 -6.31
CA VAL A 43 -0.09 -8.03 -6.53
C VAL A 43 0.49 -7.34 -5.30
N ARG A 44 1.48 -7.97 -4.65
CA ARG A 44 2.16 -7.36 -3.50
C ARG A 44 2.99 -6.15 -3.94
N GLY A 45 2.91 -5.09 -3.16
CA GLY A 45 3.74 -3.90 -3.28
C GLY A 45 4.79 -3.80 -2.18
N MET A 46 5.89 -3.12 -2.46
CA MET A 46 6.99 -2.83 -1.56
C MET A 46 7.32 -1.34 -1.65
N LEU A 47 7.47 -0.69 -0.49
CA LEU A 47 7.86 0.71 -0.35
C LEU A 47 9.03 0.79 0.62
N ASN A 48 10.11 1.47 0.23
CA ASN A 48 11.31 1.62 1.05
C ASN A 48 11.80 0.28 1.63
N ASP A 49 11.93 -0.72 0.77
CA ASP A 49 12.33 -2.10 1.10
C ASP A 49 11.41 -2.86 2.08
N GLU A 50 10.21 -2.33 2.36
CA GLU A 50 9.21 -2.98 3.20
C GLU A 50 7.96 -3.36 2.41
N ILE A 51 7.52 -4.60 2.56
CA ILE A 51 6.28 -5.09 1.95
C ILE A 51 5.09 -4.33 2.56
N VAL A 52 4.26 -3.76 1.68
CA VAL A 52 3.02 -3.08 2.06
C VAL A 52 1.95 -4.15 2.31
N PRO A 53 1.34 -4.20 3.51
CA PRO A 53 0.26 -5.13 3.82
C PRO A 53 -0.90 -4.94 2.84
N LYS A 54 -1.53 -6.04 2.44
CA LYS A 54 -2.66 -6.02 1.51
C LYS A 54 -3.74 -4.99 1.89
N ALA A 55 -4.11 -4.97 3.17
CA ALA A 55 -5.13 -4.08 3.72
C ALA A 55 -4.77 -2.58 3.61
N HIS A 56 -3.50 -2.25 3.35
CA HIS A 56 -3.00 -0.88 3.36
C HIS A 56 -2.75 -0.32 1.95
N ILE A 57 -2.71 -1.17 0.92
CA ILE A 57 -2.42 -0.75 -0.45
C ILE A 57 -3.47 0.23 -0.98
N ALA A 58 -4.76 -0.08 -0.84
CA ALA A 58 -5.84 0.78 -1.34
C ALA A 58 -5.82 2.18 -0.70
N ALA A 59 -5.53 2.26 0.59
CA ALA A 59 -5.37 3.54 1.28
C ALA A 59 -4.16 4.32 0.75
N TYR A 60 -3.01 3.65 0.59
CA TYR A 60 -1.81 4.28 0.04
C TYR A 60 -2.01 4.83 -1.37
N LEU A 61 -2.66 4.07 -2.27
CA LEU A 61 -2.98 4.55 -3.61
C LEU A 61 -3.93 5.76 -3.58
N SER A 62 -4.93 5.74 -2.69
CA SER A 62 -5.85 6.85 -2.50
C SER A 62 -5.15 8.13 -2.01
N LEU A 63 -4.15 7.96 -1.15
CA LEU A 63 -3.31 9.04 -0.62
C LEU A 63 -2.42 9.64 -1.71
N TYR A 64 -1.77 8.78 -2.50
CA TYR A 64 -0.96 9.22 -3.62
C TYR A 64 -1.77 10.02 -4.64
N ALA A 65 -2.93 9.51 -5.07
CA ALA A 65 -3.81 10.19 -6.02
C ALA A 65 -4.24 11.60 -5.56
N ARG A 66 -4.39 11.82 -4.25
CA ARG A 66 -4.70 13.15 -3.69
C ARG A 66 -3.49 14.07 -3.64
N ALA A 67 -2.30 13.53 -3.42
CA ALA A 67 -1.06 14.30 -3.41
C ALA A 67 -0.62 14.74 -4.82
N THR A 68 -1.03 13.99 -5.85
CA THR A 68 -0.68 14.25 -7.25
C THR A 68 -1.93 14.44 -8.11
N SER A 69 -2.61 15.58 -7.95
CA SER A 69 -3.89 15.90 -8.61
C SER A 69 -3.83 16.01 -10.14
N GLU A 70 -2.64 16.10 -10.73
CA GLU A 70 -2.44 16.22 -12.18
C GLU A 70 -2.24 14.88 -12.90
N GLN A 71 -2.21 13.77 -12.16
CA GLN A 71 -1.94 12.45 -12.74
C GLN A 71 -3.19 11.77 -13.30
N GLU A 72 -2.97 10.92 -14.31
CA GLU A 72 -4.03 10.13 -14.91
C GLU A 72 -4.67 9.18 -13.90
N PRO A 73 -6.00 8.95 -14.01
CA PRO A 73 -6.67 7.95 -13.22
C PRO A 73 -6.04 6.58 -13.52
N ASN A 74 -5.64 5.85 -12.48
CA ASN A 74 -4.90 4.57 -12.54
C ASN A 74 -3.37 4.67 -12.62
N THR A 75 -2.78 5.84 -12.35
CA THR A 75 -1.33 5.95 -12.19
C THR A 75 -0.89 5.32 -10.87
N LEU A 76 0.06 4.37 -10.94
CA LEU A 76 0.69 3.80 -9.75
C LEU A 76 1.88 4.66 -9.30
N PRO A 77 2.14 4.76 -7.99
CA PRO A 77 3.28 5.50 -7.46
C PRO A 77 4.61 4.93 -7.99
N PRO A 78 5.54 5.76 -8.51
CA PRO A 78 6.78 5.28 -9.13
C PRO A 78 7.75 4.61 -8.14
N ASP A 79 7.60 4.92 -6.85
CA ASP A 79 8.33 4.33 -5.72
C ASP A 79 7.75 2.98 -5.27
N LEU A 80 6.56 2.60 -5.73
CA LEU A 80 5.93 1.33 -5.41
C LEU A 80 6.50 0.18 -6.26
N ALA A 81 7.39 -0.61 -5.69
CA ALA A 81 7.91 -1.79 -6.34
C ALA A 81 6.92 -2.97 -6.22
N LEU A 82 6.59 -3.63 -7.32
CA LEU A 82 5.59 -4.69 -7.42
C LEU A 82 6.24 -6.06 -7.59
N ASN A 83 5.63 -7.10 -7.01
CA ASN A 83 6.16 -8.45 -7.05
C ASN A 83 5.94 -9.12 -8.43
N TYR A 84 7.01 -9.52 -9.10
CA TYR A 84 6.98 -10.16 -10.41
C TYR A 84 6.24 -11.51 -10.43
N ASP A 85 6.43 -12.35 -9.40
CA ASP A 85 5.78 -13.66 -9.35
C ASP A 85 4.26 -13.51 -9.24
N ASP A 86 3.78 -12.47 -8.53
CA ASP A 86 2.36 -12.17 -8.43
C ASP A 86 1.82 -11.64 -9.77
N LEU A 87 2.59 -10.82 -10.51
CA LEU A 87 2.22 -10.39 -11.86
C LEU A 87 2.01 -11.58 -12.80
N CYS A 88 2.97 -12.52 -12.84
CA CYS A 88 2.82 -13.75 -13.62
C CYS A 88 1.61 -14.57 -13.14
N ALA A 89 1.40 -14.68 -11.83
CA ALA A 89 0.26 -15.42 -11.30
C ALA A 89 -1.09 -14.82 -11.69
N VAL A 90 -1.18 -13.49 -11.81
CA VAL A 90 -2.41 -12.76 -12.14
C VAL A 90 -2.65 -12.69 -13.65
N PHE A 91 -1.61 -12.40 -14.44
CA PHE A 91 -1.75 -12.02 -15.85
C PHE A 91 -1.20 -13.05 -16.86
N ASP A 92 -0.35 -13.99 -16.44
CA ASP A 92 0.29 -14.96 -17.35
C ASP A 92 -0.46 -16.31 -17.42
N ARG A 93 -1.56 -16.49 -16.67
CA ARG A 93 -2.28 -17.77 -16.62
C ARG A 93 -3.66 -17.71 -17.26
N PRO A 94 -4.05 -18.72 -18.08
CA PRO A 94 -5.42 -18.89 -18.53
C PRO A 94 -6.28 -19.22 -17.30
N ALA A 95 -7.15 -18.28 -16.92
CA ALA A 95 -8.15 -18.34 -15.84
C ALA A 95 -8.20 -19.66 -15.05
N ILE A 96 -7.30 -19.83 -14.06
CA ILE A 96 -7.42 -20.95 -13.12
C ILE A 96 -8.27 -20.51 -11.93
N ASP A 97 -9.33 -21.27 -11.69
CA ASP A 97 -10.25 -21.18 -10.56
C ASP A 97 -9.51 -20.89 -9.24
N ASN A 98 -9.99 -19.88 -8.50
CA ASN A 98 -9.36 -19.32 -7.29
C ASN A 98 -9.04 -20.36 -6.21
N ARG A 99 -9.65 -21.55 -6.28
CA ARG A 99 -9.46 -22.69 -5.37
C ARG A 99 -8.08 -23.35 -5.46
N LYS A 100 -7.30 -23.13 -6.53
CA LYS A 100 -5.92 -23.66 -6.66
C LYS A 100 -4.82 -22.69 -6.22
N ARG A 101 -5.17 -21.49 -5.74
CA ARG A 101 -4.17 -20.61 -5.11
C ARG A 101 -3.67 -21.32 -3.86
N GLY A 102 -2.40 -21.70 -3.87
CA GLY A 102 -1.74 -22.33 -2.72
C GLY A 102 -1.96 -21.50 -1.45
N ARG A 103 -1.81 -22.15 -0.29
CA ARG A 103 -2.09 -21.55 1.02
C ARG A 103 -1.52 -20.12 1.07
N PRO A 104 -2.32 -19.11 1.46
CA PRO A 104 -1.84 -17.73 1.56
C PRO A 104 -0.51 -17.73 2.31
N VAL A 105 0.54 -17.20 1.68
CA VAL A 105 1.80 -16.96 2.39
C VAL A 105 1.41 -16.10 3.59
N LYS A 106 1.68 -16.59 4.80
CA LYS A 106 1.43 -15.80 6.01
C LYS A 106 2.14 -14.48 5.80
N GLU A 107 1.37 -13.41 5.61
CA GLU A 107 1.90 -12.05 5.73
C GLU A 107 2.49 -12.00 7.13
N HIS A 108 3.82 -12.02 7.25
CA HIS A 108 4.42 -11.57 8.48
C HIS A 108 3.92 -10.13 8.62
N SER A 109 3.01 -9.91 9.57
CA SER A 109 2.61 -8.60 10.03
C SER A 109 3.82 -7.94 10.71
N GLY A 110 4.87 -7.69 9.93
CA GLY A 110 6.20 -7.30 10.36
C GLY A 110 6.33 -5.81 10.57
N TRP A 111 5.23 -5.05 10.39
CA TRP A 111 5.24 -3.64 10.73
C TRP A 111 5.31 -3.50 12.24
N PRO A 112 6.33 -2.79 12.75
CA PRO A 112 6.37 -2.39 14.15
C PRO A 112 5.06 -1.70 14.53
N GLU A 113 4.63 -1.87 15.77
CA GLU A 113 3.37 -1.29 16.26
C GLU A 113 3.28 0.22 16.01
N ASP A 114 4.40 0.93 16.14
CA ASP A 114 4.53 2.36 15.81
C ASP A 114 4.22 2.67 14.34
N ARG A 115 4.57 1.78 13.40
CA ARG A 115 4.26 1.95 11.96
C ARG A 115 2.80 1.69 11.67
N LYS A 116 2.17 0.73 12.36
CA LYS A 116 0.71 0.50 12.26
C LYS A 116 -0.06 1.73 12.77
N LEU A 117 0.34 2.26 13.91
CA LEU A 117 -0.30 3.45 14.49
C LEU A 117 -0.04 4.71 13.65
N ALA A 118 1.15 4.85 13.07
CA ALA A 118 1.44 5.93 12.11
C ALA A 118 0.56 5.84 10.86
N PHE A 119 0.30 4.64 10.36
CA PHE A 119 -0.61 4.43 9.24
C PHE A 119 -2.07 4.75 9.59
N GLU A 120 -2.52 4.44 10.81
CA GLU A 120 -3.85 4.86 11.30
C GLU A 120 -3.97 6.38 11.38
N MET A 121 -2.93 7.10 11.85
CA MET A 121 -2.91 8.57 11.77
C MET A 121 -3.00 9.07 10.33
N HIS A 122 -2.32 8.39 9.40
CA HIS A 122 -2.35 8.74 7.99
C HIS A 122 -3.75 8.62 7.39
N LYS A 123 -4.48 7.54 7.72
CA LYS A 123 -5.90 7.36 7.36
C LYS A 123 -6.80 8.47 7.90
N MET A 124 -6.59 8.87 9.16
CA MET A 124 -7.37 9.94 9.80
C MET A 124 -7.15 11.29 9.11
N LEU A 125 -5.92 11.59 8.71
CA LEU A 125 -5.60 12.82 7.97
C LEU A 125 -6.18 12.80 6.55
N ALA A 126 -6.23 11.62 5.93
CA ALA A 126 -6.92 11.42 4.66
C ALA A 126 -8.45 11.37 4.77
N GLY A 127 -9.06 11.44 5.95
CA GLY A 127 -10.51 11.29 6.08
C GLY A 127 -11.01 9.97 5.48
N HIS A 128 -10.30 8.87 5.74
CA HIS A 128 -10.73 7.52 5.34
C HIS A 128 -12.09 7.21 6.00
N PRO A 129 -13.06 6.58 5.30
CA PRO A 129 -14.42 6.38 5.81
C PRO A 129 -14.48 5.60 7.13
N ASP A 130 -13.53 4.70 7.35
CA ASP A 130 -13.46 3.88 8.58
C ASP A 130 -12.88 4.64 9.80
N ASN A 131 -12.34 5.84 9.61
CA ASN A 131 -11.65 6.60 10.65
C ASN A 131 -12.26 7.99 10.84
N ARG A 132 -12.27 8.49 12.09
CA ARG A 132 -12.60 9.90 12.33
C ARG A 132 -11.53 10.78 11.67
N GLN A 133 -11.98 11.79 10.93
CA GLN A 133 -11.08 12.72 10.26
C GLN A 133 -10.35 13.60 11.28
N ALA A 134 -9.04 13.73 11.14
CA ALA A 134 -8.20 14.64 11.92
C ALA A 134 -7.69 15.77 11.03
N LYS A 135 -7.53 16.99 11.58
CA LYS A 135 -7.05 18.17 10.85
C LYS A 135 -5.53 18.34 10.92
N SER A 136 -4.86 17.64 11.84
CA SER A 136 -3.40 17.69 11.99
C SER A 136 -2.85 16.39 12.56
N ALA A 137 -1.55 16.12 12.32
CA ALA A 137 -0.89 14.94 12.88
C ALA A 137 -0.96 14.93 14.43
N ALA A 138 -0.88 16.10 15.07
CA ALA A 138 -1.02 16.20 16.52
C ALA A 138 -2.43 15.83 17.00
N GLU A 139 -3.46 16.21 16.26
CA GLU A 139 -4.84 15.83 16.55
C GLU A 139 -5.06 14.33 16.36
N ALA A 140 -4.59 13.76 15.24
CA ALA A 140 -4.68 12.33 14.97
C ALA A 140 -4.00 11.50 16.07
N ALA A 141 -2.82 11.93 16.54
CA ALA A 141 -2.11 11.26 17.61
C ALA A 141 -2.88 11.28 18.94
N ARG A 142 -3.46 12.44 19.32
CA ARG A 142 -4.27 12.55 20.53
C ARG A 142 -5.53 11.70 20.46
N MET A 143 -6.19 11.64 19.31
CA MET A 143 -7.39 10.84 19.10
C MET A 143 -7.09 9.35 19.32
N LEU A 144 -6.02 8.82 18.71
CA LEU A 144 -5.62 7.41 18.91
C LEU A 144 -5.23 7.10 20.36
N VAL A 145 -4.59 8.03 21.07
CA VAL A 145 -4.29 7.88 22.50
C VAL A 145 -5.58 7.87 23.33
N SER A 146 -6.53 8.76 23.03
CA SER A 146 -7.81 8.84 23.74
C SER A 146 -8.71 7.62 23.50
N GLU A 147 -8.60 7.00 22.33
CA GLU A 147 -9.26 5.73 21.99
C GLU A 147 -8.60 4.50 22.64
N GLY A 148 -7.51 4.69 23.39
CA GLY A 148 -6.79 3.59 24.05
C GLY A 148 -5.98 2.71 23.09
N LYS A 149 -5.82 3.11 21.82
CA LYS A 149 -5.10 2.33 20.80
C LYS A 149 -3.58 2.39 20.94
N VAL A 150 -3.05 3.31 21.75
CA VAL A 150 -1.60 3.51 21.94
C VAL A 150 -1.15 2.93 23.29
N ALA A 151 -0.47 1.79 23.24
CA ALA A 151 0.08 1.11 24.41
C ALA A 151 1.41 1.72 24.91
N GLY A 152 1.74 1.46 26.18
CA GLY A 152 3.02 1.79 26.81
C GLY A 152 2.93 2.77 27.97
N ALA A 153 4.02 2.84 28.74
CA ALA A 153 4.15 3.72 29.90
C ALA A 153 4.31 5.21 29.50
N GLY A 154 3.85 6.12 30.37
CA GLY A 154 3.94 7.56 30.21
C GLY A 154 2.58 8.27 30.12
N THR A 155 2.60 9.60 30.13
CA THR A 155 1.37 10.40 30.05
C THR A 155 0.76 10.32 28.64
N PRO A 156 -0.55 10.62 28.48
CA PRO A 156 -1.17 10.72 27.16
C PRO A 156 -0.40 11.62 26.18
N GLU A 157 0.15 12.74 26.66
CA GLU A 157 0.90 13.71 25.86
C GLU A 157 2.25 13.15 25.40
N SER A 158 2.95 12.39 26.25
CA SER A 158 4.22 11.77 25.86
C SER A 158 4.00 10.68 24.81
N ARG A 159 2.91 9.92 24.92
CA ARG A 159 2.50 8.92 23.93
C ARG A 159 2.14 9.57 22.59
N ALA A 160 1.37 10.65 22.61
CA ALA A 160 1.03 11.40 21.39
C ALA A 160 2.29 11.94 20.69
N LYS A 161 3.23 12.55 21.43
CA LYS A 161 4.50 13.04 20.86
C LYS A 161 5.35 11.94 20.25
N ARG A 162 5.43 10.77 20.90
CA ARG A 162 6.16 9.62 20.35
C ARG A 162 5.56 9.17 19.02
N LEU A 163 4.23 9.12 18.96
CA LEU A 163 3.53 8.71 17.77
C LEU A 163 3.64 9.74 16.63
N GLU A 164 3.58 11.04 16.92
CA GLU A 164 3.86 12.10 15.93
C GLU A 164 5.27 11.97 15.34
N ARG A 165 6.27 11.64 16.16
CA ARG A 165 7.65 11.40 15.67
C ARG A 165 7.72 10.20 14.74
N ALA A 166 7.05 9.10 15.09
CA ALA A 166 6.97 7.92 14.23
C ALA A 166 6.26 8.24 12.90
N PHE A 167 5.14 8.97 12.96
CA PHE A 167 4.43 9.42 11.76
C PHE A 167 5.35 10.24 10.84
N ARG A 168 6.05 11.23 11.38
CA ARG A 168 6.98 12.05 10.60
C ARG A 168 8.11 11.22 9.98
N LYS A 169 8.66 10.27 10.73
CA LYS A 169 9.72 9.37 10.26
C LYS A 169 9.29 8.57 9.02
N TYR A 170 8.03 8.12 8.96
CA TYR A 170 7.55 7.27 7.87
C TYR A 170 6.86 8.03 6.73
N TYR A 171 6.32 9.22 6.98
CA TYR A 171 5.38 9.88 6.04
C TYR A 171 5.60 11.39 5.83
N SER A 172 6.60 12.01 6.45
CA SER A 172 6.82 13.47 6.38
C SER A 172 8.29 13.83 6.11
N SER A 173 8.90 13.20 5.10
CA SER A 173 10.21 13.61 4.56
C SER A 173 10.04 14.75 3.57
#